data_AF-A0A6G3XMB8-F1
#
_entry.id   AF-A0A6G3XMB8-F1
#
_cell.length_a   1.000
_cell.length_b   1.000
_cell.length_c   1.000
_cell.angle_alpha   90.00
_cell.angle_beta   90.00
_cell.angle_gamma   90.00
#
_symmetry.space_group_name_H-M   'P 1'
#
loop_
_entity.id
_entity.type
_entity.pdbx_description
1 polymer ?
#
loop_
_entity_poly.entity_id
_entity_poly.type
_entity_poly.pdbx_seq_one_letter_code
_entity_poly.pdbx_strand_id
1 'polypeptide(L)' 'IQLANQRDIPLLFLHNTTGYMVGKEYEQGGIIKHGAMMINAVANSKVPHLSVLMGASYGAGHYGMCGRA' A
#
# COMPACT_ATOMS: atom_id res chain seq x y z
N ILE A 1 -2.99 -8.08 -3.51
CA ILE A 1 -1.93 -8.68 -2.67
C ILE A 1 -2.30 -10.10 -2.22
N GLN A 2 -3.36 -10.30 -1.44
CA GLN A 2 -3.78 -11.64 -0.95
C GLN A 2 -3.91 -12.68 -2.07
N LEU A 3 -4.55 -12.35 -3.19
CA LEU A 3 -4.66 -13.25 -4.35
C LEU A 3 -3.29 -13.59 -4.98
N ALA A 4 -2.36 -12.65 -5.01
CA ALA A 4 -1.01 -12.89 -5.52
C ALA A 4 -0.23 -13.83 -4.58
N ASN A 5 -0.40 -13.70 -3.26
CA ASN A 5 0.15 -14.65 -2.29
C ASN A 5 -0.43 -16.07 -2.48
N GLN A 6 -1.73 -16.20 -2.78
CA GLN A 6 -2.34 -17.51 -3.01
C GLN A 6 -1.86 -18.19 -4.30
N ARG A 7 -1.28 -17.43 -5.22
CA ARG A 7 -0.85 -17.91 -6.55
C ARG A 7 0.66 -17.85 -6.74
N ASP A 8 1.41 -17.52 -5.69
CA ASP A 8 2.87 -17.33 -5.72
C ASP A 8 3.34 -16.34 -6.80
N ILE A 9 2.57 -15.28 -7.02
CA ILE A 9 2.90 -14.24 -8.02
C ILE A 9 3.66 -13.09 -7.34
N PRO A 10 4.90 -12.77 -7.76
CA PRO A 10 5.65 -11.63 -7.26
C PRO A 10 4.92 -10.30 -7.50
N LEU A 11 5.14 -9.32 -6.61
CA LEU A 11 4.51 -8.00 -6.72
C LEU A 11 5.55 -6.92 -7.00
N LEU A 12 5.23 -6.02 -7.93
CA LEU A 12 5.97 -4.80 -8.23
C LEU A 12 5.15 -3.59 -7.78
N PHE A 13 5.71 -2.78 -6.89
CA PHE A 13 5.13 -1.53 -6.42
C PHE A 13 5.79 -0.35 -7.12
N LEU A 14 4.99 0.51 -7.74
CA LEU A 14 5.45 1.74 -8.40
C LEU A 14 4.99 2.95 -7.58
N HIS A 15 5.91 3.66 -6.96
CA HIS A 15 5.56 4.73 -6.01
C HIS A 15 5.48 6.07 -6.75
N ASN A 16 4.29 6.67 -6.68
CA ASN A 16 4.05 8.08 -6.98
C ASN A 16 2.81 8.54 -6.19
N THR A 17 2.97 8.70 -4.87
CA THR A 17 1.88 8.99 -3.93
C THR A 17 2.32 10.01 -2.86
N THR A 18 1.44 10.96 -2.55
CA THR A 18 1.63 11.95 -1.49
C THR A 18 0.96 11.57 -0.17
N GLY A 19 0.37 10.38 -0.07
CA GLY A 19 -0.36 9.90 1.10
C GLY A 19 -1.82 9.52 0.78
N TYR A 20 -2.59 9.18 1.83
CA TYR A 20 -4.02 8.97 1.70
C TYR A 20 -4.78 10.30 1.64
N MET A 21 -5.92 10.32 0.95
CA MET A 21 -6.79 11.50 0.89
C MET A 21 -7.38 11.81 2.27
N VAL A 22 -7.52 13.10 2.56
CA VAL A 22 -8.12 13.63 3.79
C VAL A 22 -9.42 14.34 3.43
N GLY A 23 -10.43 14.24 4.29
CA GLY A 23 -11.72 14.90 4.11
C GLY A 23 -12.86 14.07 4.69
N LYS A 24 -13.91 14.75 5.17
CA LYS A 24 -15.02 14.12 5.89
C LYS A 24 -15.67 12.98 5.12
N GLU A 25 -15.87 13.15 3.82
CA GLU A 25 -16.48 12.13 2.96
C GLU A 25 -15.60 10.88 2.85
N TYR A 26 -14.29 11.05 2.68
CA TYR A 26 -13.34 9.94 2.58
C TYR A 26 -13.14 9.23 3.93
N GLU A 27 -13.16 9.98 5.02
CA GLU A 27 -13.12 9.43 6.38
C GLU A 27 -14.36 8.60 6.69
N GLN A 28 -15.55 9.11 6.37
CA GLN A 28 -16.81 8.36 6.52
C GLN A 28 -16.87 7.16 5.57
N GLY A 29 -16.26 7.27 4.38
CA GLY A 29 -16.03 6.17 3.46
C GLY A 29 -14.98 5.14 3.94
N GLY A 30 -14.36 5.36 5.11
CA GLY A 30 -13.47 4.38 5.73
C GLY A 30 -12.05 4.36 5.16
N ILE A 31 -11.56 5.45 4.55
CA ILE A 31 -10.23 5.49 3.91
C ILE A 31 -9.09 5.08 4.86
N ILE A 32 -9.19 5.44 6.14
CA ILE A 32 -8.20 5.05 7.16
C ILE A 32 -8.22 3.54 7.37
N LYS A 33 -9.41 2.94 7.48
CA LYS A 33 -9.58 1.50 7.66
C LYS A 33 -9.08 0.73 6.44
N HIS A 34 -9.41 1.20 5.24
CA HIS A 34 -8.94 0.61 3.99
C HIS A 34 -7.41 0.73 3.84
N GLY A 35 -6.83 1.87 4.21
CA GLY A 35 -5.38 2.06 4.22
C GLY A 35 -4.67 1.11 5.19
N ALA A 36 -5.21 0.92 6.40
CA ALA A 36 -4.69 -0.05 7.36
C ALA A 36 -4.77 -1.49 6.85
N MET A 37 -5.84 -1.87 6.15
CA MET A 37 -5.96 -3.19 5.50
C MET A 37 -4.90 -3.39 4.41
N MET A 38 -4.63 -2.35 3.61
CA MET A 38 -3.58 -2.40 2.58
C MET A 38 -2.20 -2.64 3.21
N ILE A 39 -1.85 -1.85 4.24
CA ILE A 39 -0.59 -1.99 4.98
C ILE A 39 -0.48 -3.40 5.57
N ASN A 40 -1.55 -3.90 6.21
CA ASN A 40 -1.58 -5.25 6.77
C ASN A 40 -1.40 -6.33 5.68
N ALA A 41 -2.04 -6.17 4.52
CA ALA A 41 -1.92 -7.12 3.43
C ALA A 41 -0.51 -7.16 2.85
N VAL A 42 0.15 -6.01 2.71
CA VAL A 42 1.57 -5.93 2.29
C VAL A 42 2.47 -6.58 3.34
N ALA A 43 2.33 -6.20 4.61
CA ALA A 43 3.18 -6.68 5.71
C ALA A 43 3.10 -8.20 5.90
N ASN A 44 1.95 -8.82 5.63
CA ASN A 44 1.75 -10.27 5.73
C ASN A 44 2.01 -11.02 4.42
N SER A 45 2.40 -10.34 3.35
CA SER A 45 2.66 -10.97 2.06
C SER A 45 4.01 -11.70 2.07
N LYS A 46 4.02 -12.92 1.51
CA LYS A 46 5.18 -13.82 1.50
C LYS A 46 5.86 -13.93 0.13
N VAL A 47 5.19 -13.49 -0.93
CA VAL A 47 5.77 -13.43 -2.27
C VAL A 47 6.84 -12.34 -2.35
N PRO A 48 7.82 -12.44 -3.26
CA PRO A 48 8.82 -11.39 -3.45
C PRO A 48 8.17 -10.05 -3.81
N HIS A 49 8.65 -8.97 -3.19
CA HIS A 49 8.27 -7.60 -3.50
C HIS A 49 9.45 -6.84 -4.09
N LEU A 50 9.19 -6.07 -5.14
CA LEU A 50 10.11 -5.07 -5.66
C LEU A 50 9.39 -3.72 -5.63
N SER A 51 10.09 -2.67 -5.20
CA SER A 51 9.56 -1.31 -5.16
C SER A 51 10.40 -0.39 -6.03
N VAL A 52 9.76 0.39 -6.89
CA VAL A 52 10.39 1.41 -7.73
C VAL A 52 9.78 2.75 -7.38
N LEU A 53 10.59 3.69 -6.90
CA LEU A 53 10.18 5.06 -6.68
C LEU A 53 10.24 5.84 -7.99
N MET A 54 9.07 6.21 -8.53
CA MET A 54 8.96 6.97 -9.77
C MET A 54 8.76 8.47 -9.52
N GLY A 55 8.38 8.85 -8.30
CA GLY A 55 8.13 10.23 -7.91
C GLY A 55 7.97 10.38 -6.41
N ALA A 56 7.00 11.19 -5.98
CA ALA A 56 6.69 11.40 -4.57
C ALA A 56 6.33 10.08 -3.88
N SER A 57 6.79 9.88 -2.65
CA SER A 57 6.35 8.74 -1.82
C SER A 57 6.40 9.13 -0.36
N TYR A 58 5.24 9.52 0.20
CA TYR A 58 5.18 10.12 1.53
C TYR A 58 4.15 9.43 2.45
N GLY A 59 4.47 9.47 3.75
CA GLY A 59 3.57 9.10 4.84
C GLY A 59 2.96 7.71 4.71
N ALA A 60 1.68 7.60 5.07
CA ALA A 60 0.96 6.32 5.05
C ALA A 60 0.81 5.71 3.64
N GLY A 61 0.89 6.52 2.58
CA GLY A 61 0.94 6.03 1.21
C GLY A 61 2.24 5.27 0.88
N HIS A 62 3.37 5.69 1.47
CA HIS A 62 4.64 4.95 1.38
C HIS A 62 4.52 3.57 2.03
N TYR A 63 4.04 3.52 3.28
CA TYR A 63 3.88 2.26 4.02
C TYR A 63 2.88 1.30 3.37
N GLY A 64 1.79 1.82 2.78
CA GLY A 64 0.82 1.01 2.04
C GLY A 64 1.36 0.39 0.76
N MET A 65 2.50 0.87 0.25
CA MET A 65 3.08 0.47 -1.04
C MET A 65 4.38 -0.32 -0.88
N CYS A 66 4.55 -1.10 0.19
CA CYS A 66 5.81 -1.81 0.46
C CYS A 66 7.01 -0.85 0.67
N GLY A 67 6.73 0.39 1.07
CA GLY A 67 7.73 1.31 1.56
C GLY A 67 8.26 0.86 2.92
N ARG A 68 9.57 1.02 3.12
CA ARG A 68 10.24 0.66 4.37
C ARG A 68 10.21 1.87 5.32
N ALA A 69 10.12 1.61 6.63
CA ALA A 69 10.31 2.64 7.65
C ALA A 69 11.79 3.00 7.78
#